data_AF-A0AA96VWN5-F1
#
_entry.id   AF-A0AA96VWN5-F1
#
_cell.length_a   1.000
_cell.length_b   1.000
_cell.length_c   1.000
_cell.angle_alpha   90.00
_cell.angle_beta   90.00
_cell.angle_gamma   90.00
#
_symmetry.space_group_name_H-M   'P 1'
#
loop_
_entity.id
_entity.type
_entity.pdbx_description
1 polymer ?
#
loop_
_entity_poly.entity_id
_entity_poly.type
_entity_poly.pdbx_seq_one_letter_code
_entity_poly.pdbx_strand_id
1 'polypeptide(L)'
;MVVNCTDVSATKAFLRLMRAGHRPLWGPGRHGAGSNTFTCFLDPNKNVVEYTTELETIEDEEAWEPRVFDGTSPQSQDQWGTGGAMTEAMLPVLLKQTDGGLWTPSPI
;
A
#
# COMPACT_ATOMS: atom_id res chain seq x y z
N MET A 1 6.15 -4.58 -2.16
CA MET A 1 6.32 -3.94 -3.49
C MET A 1 5.19 -2.94 -3.70
N VAL A 2 5.46 -1.74 -4.20
CA VAL A 2 4.44 -0.71 -4.48
C VAL A 2 4.37 -0.49 -5.99
N VAL A 3 3.16 -0.49 -6.55
CA VAL A 3 2.88 -0.30 -7.97
C VAL A 3 2.12 1.02 -8.15
N ASN A 4 2.82 2.05 -8.61
CA ASN A 4 2.22 3.34 -8.90
C ASN A 4 1.40 3.26 -10.20
N CYS A 5 0.12 3.59 -10.10
CA CYS A 5 -0.87 3.47 -11.17
C CYS A 5 -1.49 4.83 -11.47
N THR A 6 -2.12 4.97 -12.63
CA THR A 6 -3.16 5.99 -12.83
C THR A 6 -4.46 5.56 -12.14
N ASP A 7 -5.36 6.51 -11.82
CA ASP A 7 -6.61 6.23 -11.08
C ASP A 7 -7.43 5.09 -11.69
N VAL A 8 -7.58 5.13 -13.01
CA VAL A 8 -8.32 4.12 -13.76
C VAL A 8 -7.62 2.76 -13.69
N SER A 9 -6.29 2.74 -13.63
CA SER A 9 -5.51 1.52 -13.59
C SER A 9 -5.52 0.87 -12.21
N ALA A 10 -5.45 1.66 -11.12
CA ALA A 10 -5.61 1.17 -9.76
C ALA A 10 -6.98 0.50 -9.56
N THR A 11 -8.06 1.18 -9.98
CA THR A 11 -9.42 0.64 -9.93
C THR A 11 -9.57 -0.64 -10.75
N LYS A 12 -9.01 -0.68 -11.96
CA LYS A 12 -9.03 -1.88 -12.82
C LYS A 12 -8.27 -3.04 -12.19
N ALA A 13 -7.12 -2.80 -11.57
CA ALA A 13 -6.34 -3.83 -10.91
C ALA A 13 -7.13 -4.46 -9.75
N PHE A 14 -7.70 -3.63 -8.88
CA PHE A 14 -8.57 -4.07 -7.79
C PHE A 14 -9.71 -4.97 -8.28
N LEU A 15 -10.48 -4.50 -9.26
CA LEU A 15 -11.64 -5.24 -9.77
C LEU A 15 -11.23 -6.55 -10.47
N ARG A 16 -10.10 -6.57 -11.18
CA ARG A 16 -9.59 -7.79 -11.85
C ARG A 16 -9.19 -8.85 -10.83
N LEU A 17 -8.46 -8.44 -9.79
CA LEU A 17 -8.01 -9.35 -8.73
C LEU A 17 -9.20 -9.92 -7.94
N MET A 18 -10.17 -9.07 -7.59
CA MET A 18 -11.41 -9.49 -6.93
C MET A 18 -12.20 -10.49 -7.78
N ARG A 19 -12.35 -10.25 -9.10
CA ARG A 19 -13.04 -11.17 -10.02
C ARG A 19 -12.29 -12.50 -10.19
N ALA A 20 -10.97 -12.49 -10.06
CA ALA A 20 -10.14 -13.69 -10.06
C ALA A 20 -10.14 -14.44 -8.71
N GLY A 21 -10.88 -13.95 -7.71
CA GLY A 21 -10.99 -14.59 -6.38
C GLY A 21 -9.88 -14.19 -5.39
N HIS A 22 -9.01 -13.25 -5.75
CA HIS A 22 -8.00 -12.71 -4.84
C HIS A 22 -8.62 -11.61 -3.99
N ARG A 23 -8.64 -11.82 -2.67
CA ARG A 23 -9.12 -10.80 -1.73
C ARG A 23 -7.98 -9.86 -1.33
N PRO A 24 -8.25 -8.55 -1.18
CA PRO A 24 -7.26 -7.63 -0.65
C PRO A 24 -6.89 -8.05 0.77
N LEU A 25 -5.61 -7.92 1.08
CA LEU A 25 -5.05 -8.05 2.41
C LEU A 25 -5.39 -6.82 3.26
N TRP A 26 -5.42 -5.64 2.63
CA TRP A 26 -5.79 -4.37 3.23
C TRP A 26 -6.32 -3.40 2.17
N GLY A 27 -7.30 -2.57 2.53
CA GLY A 27 -7.96 -1.63 1.62
C GLY A 27 -9.21 -2.21 0.91
N PRO A 28 -9.80 -1.45 -0.03
CA PRO A 28 -9.34 -0.14 -0.50
C PRO A 28 -9.43 0.95 0.58
N GLY A 29 -8.54 1.93 0.53
CA GLY A 29 -8.51 3.07 1.45
C GLY A 29 -7.64 4.22 0.93
N ARG A 30 -7.43 5.25 1.75
CA ARG A 30 -6.57 6.39 1.43
C ARG A 30 -5.66 6.78 2.60
N HIS A 31 -4.35 6.81 2.37
CA HIS A 31 -3.40 7.13 3.43
C HIS A 31 -3.46 8.60 3.84
N GLY A 32 -3.22 8.88 5.12
CA GLY A 32 -2.98 10.23 5.59
C GLY A 32 -1.64 10.79 5.09
N ALA A 33 -0.57 10.00 5.25
CA ALA A 33 0.74 10.31 4.70
C ALA A 33 0.75 10.10 3.18
N GLY A 34 1.23 11.08 2.41
CA GLY A 34 1.28 11.01 0.95
C GLY A 34 -0.09 11.13 0.26
N SER A 35 -1.21 11.09 0.98
CA SER A 35 -2.57 11.30 0.43
C SER A 35 -2.94 10.32 -0.69
N ASN A 36 -2.24 9.19 -0.84
CA ASN A 36 -2.49 8.26 -1.93
C ASN A 36 -3.60 7.28 -1.59
N THR A 37 -4.31 6.80 -2.62
CA THR A 37 -5.18 5.63 -2.46
C THR A 37 -4.32 4.36 -2.35
N PHE A 38 -4.82 3.34 -1.67
CA PHE A 38 -4.11 2.07 -1.53
C PHE A 38 -5.04 0.87 -1.64
N THR A 39 -4.53 -0.23 -2.17
CA THR A 39 -5.06 -1.58 -1.95
C THR A 39 -3.94 -2.60 -2.01
N CYS A 40 -3.80 -3.41 -0.97
CA CYS A 40 -2.73 -4.37 -0.81
C CYS A 40 -3.22 -5.80 -1.07
N PHE A 41 -2.43 -6.60 -1.78
CA PHE A 41 -2.67 -8.02 -2.05
C PHE A 41 -1.43 -8.86 -1.72
N LEU A 42 -1.60 -10.17 -1.62
CA LEU A 42 -0.49 -11.13 -1.60
C LEU A 42 -0.23 -11.66 -3.01
N ASP A 43 1.03 -11.64 -3.42
CA ASP A 43 1.47 -12.37 -4.61
C ASP A 43 1.59 -13.89 -4.31
N PRO A 44 1.84 -14.73 -5.33
CA PRO A 44 2.06 -16.17 -5.14
C PRO A 44 3.22 -16.52 -4.21
N ASN A 45 4.23 -15.65 -4.13
CA ASN A 45 5.43 -15.79 -3.30
C ASN A 45 5.24 -15.19 -1.89
N LYS A 46 4.02 -14.76 -1.54
CA LYS A 46 3.66 -14.17 -0.24
C LYS A 46 4.24 -12.78 0.02
N ASN A 47 4.68 -12.09 -1.03
CA ASN A 47 5.00 -10.68 -0.95
C ASN A 47 3.73 -9.84 -0.88
N VAL A 48 3.76 -8.78 -0.08
CA VAL A 48 2.72 -7.74 -0.11
C VAL A 48 2.95 -6.84 -1.31
N VAL A 49 1.94 -6.72 -2.17
CA VAL A 49 1.91 -5.85 -3.35
C VAL A 49 0.82 -4.81 -3.16
N GLU A 50 1.20 -3.55 -3.14
CA GLU A 50 0.29 -2.41 -3.06
C GLU A 50 0.05 -1.83 -4.45
N TYR A 51 -1.21 -1.65 -4.81
CA TYR A 51 -1.62 -0.81 -5.96
C TYR A 51 -2.03 0.55 -5.42
N THR A 52 -1.36 1.60 -5.89
CA THR A 52 -1.52 2.97 -5.39
C THR A 52 -1.71 3.96 -6.53
N THR A 53 -2.33 5.10 -6.24
CA THR A 53 -2.40 6.26 -7.13
C THR A 53 -2.59 7.54 -6.33
N GLU A 54 -2.43 8.71 -6.98
CA GLU A 54 -2.56 10.04 -6.37
C GLU A 54 -1.57 10.30 -5.22
N LEU A 55 -0.36 9.76 -5.30
CA LEU A 55 0.70 10.10 -4.35
C LEU A 55 1.08 11.57 -4.48
N GLU A 56 1.05 12.28 -3.35
CA GLU A 56 1.49 13.66 -3.22
C GLU A 56 2.86 13.84 -3.86
N THR A 57 2.93 14.77 -4.82
CA THR A 57 4.18 15.18 -5.44
C THR A 57 4.66 16.43 -4.73
N ILE A 58 5.92 16.42 -4.31
CA ILE A 58 6.57 17.59 -3.73
C ILE A 58 7.15 18.39 -4.89
N GLU A 59 6.55 19.54 -5.21
CA GLU A 59 7.02 20.40 -6.32
C GLU A 59 8.16 21.35 -5.90
N ASP A 60 8.17 21.76 -4.62
CA ASP A 60 9.17 22.64 -4.04
C ASP A 60 9.70 22.01 -2.75
N GLU A 61 10.91 21.44 -2.82
CA GLU A 61 11.56 20.78 -1.69
C GLU A 61 12.03 21.76 -0.60
N GLU A 62 12.25 23.04 -0.94
CA GLU A 62 12.69 24.05 0.03
C GLU A 62 11.51 24.58 0.87
N ALA A 63 10.32 24.63 0.27
CA ALA A 63 9.09 25.07 0.96
C ALA A 63 8.32 23.93 1.64
N TRP A 64 8.61 22.67 1.30
CA TRP A 64 7.92 21.52 1.87
C TRP A 64 8.44 21.21 3.28
N GLU A 65 7.51 21.04 4.22
CA GLU A 65 7.84 20.71 5.61
C GLU A 65 7.36 19.29 5.96
N PRO A 66 8.23 18.43 6.55
CA PRO A 66 7.84 17.10 6.96
C PRO A 66 6.80 17.15 8.08
N ARG A 67 5.86 16.20 8.02
CA ARG A 67 4.77 16.05 9.00
C ARG A 67 4.94 14.74 9.75
N VAL A 68 4.63 14.75 11.05
CA VAL A 68 4.60 13.53 11.87
C VAL A 68 3.20 12.97 11.86
N PHE A 69 3.05 11.72 11.40
CA PHE A 69 1.79 10.99 11.44
C PHE A 69 1.82 9.98 12.58
N ASP A 70 0.79 9.98 13.42
CA ASP A 70 0.60 8.94 14.43
C ASP A 70 0.23 7.63 13.72
N GLY A 71 1.16 6.67 13.72
CA GLY A 71 0.97 5.36 13.11
C GLY A 71 -0.07 4.48 13.77
N THR A 72 -0.59 4.85 14.95
CA THR A 72 -1.67 4.13 15.65
C THR A 72 -3.05 4.74 15.39
N SER A 73 -3.10 5.95 14.85
CA SER A 73 -4.36 6.64 14.53
C SER A 73 -5.01 6.04 13.27
N PRO A 74 -6.27 5.57 13.34
CA PRO A 74 -6.99 5.06 12.17
C PRO A 74 -7.04 6.07 11.02
N GLN A 75 -7.21 7.36 11.34
CA GLN A 75 -7.31 8.41 10.33
C GLN A 75 -5.96 8.67 9.62
N SER A 76 -4.84 8.43 10.30
CA SER A 76 -3.51 8.51 9.68
C SER A 76 -3.27 7.35 8.72
N GLN A 77 -3.77 6.16 9.06
CA GLN A 77 -3.61 4.95 8.26
C GLN A 77 -4.58 4.91 7.06
N ASP A 78 -5.86 5.18 7.30
CA ASP A 78 -6.93 5.16 6.30
C ASP A 78 -7.98 6.24 6.58
N GLN A 79 -7.91 7.33 5.81
CA GLN A 79 -8.83 8.45 5.87
C GLN A 79 -10.27 8.08 5.49
N TRP A 80 -10.47 7.04 4.69
CA TRP A 80 -11.79 6.59 4.24
C TRP A 80 -12.46 5.65 5.24
N GLY A 81 -11.66 5.00 6.09
CA GLY A 81 -12.14 4.01 7.06
C GLY A 81 -12.71 2.74 6.41
N THR A 82 -12.43 2.49 5.13
CA THR A 82 -12.96 1.37 4.35
C THR A 82 -12.05 0.15 4.35
N GLY A 83 -10.75 0.35 4.60
CA GLY A 83 -9.74 -0.71 4.57
C GLY A 83 -9.65 -1.54 5.84
N GLY A 84 -10.23 -1.06 6.95
CA GLY A 84 -10.08 -1.67 8.27
C GLY A 84 -8.68 -1.51 8.85
N ALA A 85 -8.44 -2.08 10.03
CA ALA A 85 -7.13 -2.03 10.68
C ALA A 85 -6.10 -2.86 9.90
N MET A 86 -4.93 -2.28 9.63
CA MET A 86 -3.77 -2.96 9.04
C MET A 86 -3.38 -4.24 9.81
N THR A 87 -3.67 -4.28 11.11
CA THR A 87 -3.06 -5.21 12.06
C THR A 87 -3.52 -6.67 11.94
N GLU A 88 -4.78 -6.92 11.61
CA GLU A 88 -5.34 -8.27 11.70
C GLU A 88 -4.84 -9.22 10.60
N ALA A 89 -4.76 -8.74 9.35
CA ALA A 89 -4.37 -9.58 8.22
C ALA A 89 -2.92 -9.34 7.78
N MET A 90 -2.38 -8.14 7.98
CA MET A 90 -1.11 -7.72 7.39
C MET A 90 0.10 -7.97 8.31
N LEU A 91 -0.05 -7.82 9.64
CA LEU A 91 1.05 -8.03 10.59
C LEU A 91 1.67 -9.44 10.51
N PRO A 92 0.91 -10.55 10.42
CA PRO A 92 1.50 -11.87 10.32
C PRO A 92 2.35 -12.05 9.06
N VAL A 93 2.05 -11.33 7.98
CA VAL A 93 2.84 -11.37 6.74
C VAL A 93 4.10 -10.53 6.87
N LEU A 94 3.97 -9.30 7.38
CA LEU A 94 5.08 -8.35 7.52
C LEU A 94 6.12 -8.79 8.55
N LEU A 95 5.69 -9.48 9.62
CA LEU A 95 6.56 -9.83 10.75
C LEU A 95 7.19 -11.22 10.68
N LYS A 96 6.81 -12.09 9.71
CA LYS A 96 7.18 -13.52 9.77
C LYS A 96 7.71 -14.18 8.50
N GLN A 97 8.35 -13.46 7.59
CA GLN A 97 9.02 -14.15 6.47
C GLN A 97 10.46 -13.70 6.30
N THR A 98 11.38 -14.65 6.53
CA THR A 98 12.74 -14.56 6.00
C THR A 98 12.62 -14.56 4.48
N ASP A 99 13.20 -13.56 3.80
CA ASP A 99 13.28 -13.55 2.34
C ASP A 99 13.96 -14.84 1.87
N GLY A 100 13.32 -15.55 0.93
CA GLY A 100 13.86 -16.78 0.34
C GLY A 100 15.07 -16.55 -0.57
N GLY A 101 15.59 -15.32 -0.65
CA GLY A 101 16.66 -14.93 -1.57
C GLY A 101 16.16 -14.75 -2.99
N LEU A 102 14.86 -14.44 -3.15
CA LEU A 102 14.23 -14.20 -4.46
C LEU A 102 14.61 -12.84 -5.04
N TRP A 103 15.09 -11.92 -4.20
CA TRP A 103 15.61 -10.62 -4.62
C TRP A 103 17.13 -10.57 -4.47
N THR A 104 17.84 -10.42 -5.59
CA THR A 104 19.21 -9.95 -5.61
C THR A 104 19.22 -8.43 -5.81
N PRO A 105 19.85 -7.65 -4.92
CA PRO A 105 20.00 -6.22 -5.13
C PRO A 105 20.69 -5.95 -6.47
N SER A 106 20.33 -4.84 -7.11
CA SER A 106 21.11 -4.35 -8.24
C SER A 106 22.56 -4.18 -7.80
N PRO A 107 23.55 -4.64 -8.60
CA PRO A 107 24.94 -4.30 -8.33
C PRO A 107 25.06 -2.77 -8.29
N ILE A 108 25.74 -2.29 -7.25
CA ILE A 108 26.20 -0.90 -7.10
C ILE A 108 27.29 -0.58 -8.12
#